data_AF-A0AAV1CHK0-F1
#
_entry.id   AF-A0AAV1CHK0-F1
#
_cell.length_a   1.000
_cell.length_b   1.000
_cell.length_c   1.000
_cell.angle_alpha   90.00
_cell.angle_beta   90.00
_cell.angle_gamma   90.00
#
_symmetry.space_group_name_H-M   'P 1'
#
loop_
_entity.id
_entity.type
_entity.pdbx_description
1 polymer ?
#
loop_
_entity_poly.entity_id
_entity_poly.type
_entity_poly.pdbx_seq_one_letter_code
_entity_poly.pdbx_strand_id
1 'polypeptide(L)'
;MAASTGDDVKLLATRVSPFVNRVQLAFNLKSVNYEFLMENLADKSELLLISNPVHEKVPVLIHDHKPICDSLAILEYIDESFPYGHSILPSDPYDRATARFWAAYIDDKETNSVVSILEAQTRSGVEWIVLQWFAVIMKWIVLEKLIEGLRFLEEALLKSSCGKGSFWRRHPGYLDIRFRLPFR
;
A
#
# COMPACT_ATOMS: atom_id res chain seq x y z
N MET A 1 3.65 24.70 -30.21
CA MET A 1 3.37 23.39 -29.58
C MET A 1 4.19 23.36 -28.29
N ALA A 2 3.57 23.72 -27.16
CA ALA A 2 4.26 23.72 -25.86
C ALA A 2 4.16 22.30 -25.29
N ALA A 3 5.30 21.62 -25.15
CA ALA A 3 5.38 20.40 -24.37
C ALA A 3 5.04 20.75 -22.91
N SER A 4 4.03 20.10 -22.35
CA SER A 4 3.69 20.23 -20.94
C SER A 4 4.87 19.71 -20.12
N THR A 5 5.63 20.61 -19.52
CA THR A 5 6.66 20.33 -18.51
C THR A 5 5.97 19.95 -17.20
N GLY A 6 5.29 18.80 -17.19
CA GLY A 6 4.79 18.12 -16.00
C GLY A 6 5.32 16.70 -16.06
N ASP A 7 5.95 16.26 -14.98
CA ASP A 7 6.57 14.94 -14.84
C ASP A 7 5.64 13.83 -15.36
N ASP A 8 6.13 12.93 -16.22
CA ASP A 8 5.34 11.82 -16.77
C ASP A 8 5.28 10.69 -15.74
N VAL A 9 4.26 10.72 -14.89
CA VAL A 9 4.06 9.77 -13.79
C VAL A 9 2.90 8.84 -14.10
N LYS A 10 3.17 7.54 -14.25
CA LYS A 10 2.18 6.50 -14.52
C LYS A 10 2.24 5.39 -13.48
N LEU A 11 1.10 4.81 -13.13
CA LEU A 11 1.01 3.70 -12.19
C LEU A 11 0.28 2.51 -12.83
N LEU A 12 1.00 1.42 -13.09
CA LEU A 12 0.41 0.13 -13.46
C LEU A 12 -0.17 -0.53 -12.20
N ALA A 13 -1.47 -0.78 -12.19
CA ALA A 13 -2.18 -1.11 -10.97
C ALA A 13 -3.49 -1.88 -11.15
N THR A 14 -3.90 -2.58 -10.09
CA THR A 14 -5.27 -3.08 -9.92
C THR A 14 -5.95 -2.37 -8.75
N ARG A 15 -7.28 -2.18 -8.85
CA ARG A 15 -8.04 -1.45 -7.80
C ARG A 15 -8.14 -2.17 -6.46
N VAL A 16 -7.92 -3.48 -6.45
CA VAL A 16 -8.13 -4.33 -5.27
C VAL A 16 -6.84 -4.66 -4.52
N SER A 17 -5.67 -4.26 -5.06
CA SER A 17 -4.38 -4.61 -4.46
C SER A 17 -4.04 -3.69 -3.27
N PRO A 18 -3.75 -4.25 -2.08
CA PRO A 18 -3.33 -3.44 -0.93
C PRO A 18 -1.99 -2.72 -1.18
N PHE A 19 -1.09 -3.35 -1.94
CA PHE A 19 0.19 -2.77 -2.34
C PHE A 19 0.02 -1.56 -3.27
N VAL A 20 -0.98 -1.57 -4.15
CA VAL A 20 -1.35 -0.42 -4.99
C VAL A 20 -1.93 0.70 -4.13
N ASN A 21 -2.87 0.38 -3.24
CA ASN A 21 -3.52 1.37 -2.38
C ASN A 21 -2.50 2.17 -1.55
N ARG A 22 -1.44 1.50 -1.09
CA ARG A 22 -0.30 2.12 -0.42
C ARG A 22 0.36 3.22 -1.27
N VAL A 23 0.63 2.94 -2.55
CA VAL A 23 1.24 3.89 -3.49
C VAL A 23 0.28 5.05 -3.81
N GLN A 24 -1.00 4.76 -4.02
CA GLN A 24 -2.00 5.81 -4.26
C GLN A 24 -2.13 6.77 -3.08
N LEU A 25 -2.03 6.25 -1.85
CA LEU A 25 -2.04 7.07 -0.65
C LEU A 25 -0.83 8.02 -0.60
N ALA A 26 0.36 7.54 -0.95
CA ALA A 26 1.55 8.39 -1.01
C ALA A 26 1.41 9.51 -2.07
N PHE A 27 0.89 9.20 -3.25
CA PHE A 27 0.61 10.24 -4.24
C PHE A 27 -0.37 11.29 -3.73
N ASN A 28 -1.43 10.87 -3.03
CA ASN A 28 -2.39 11.79 -2.43
C ASN A 28 -1.73 12.67 -1.34
N LEU A 29 -0.88 12.12 -0.49
CA LEU A 29 -0.16 12.86 0.56
C LEU A 29 0.82 13.90 -0.02
N LYS A 30 1.45 13.57 -1.15
CA LYS A 30 2.38 14.45 -1.87
C LYS A 30 1.69 15.34 -2.90
N SER A 31 0.38 15.21 -3.09
CA SER A 31 -0.39 15.92 -4.12
C SER A 31 0.21 15.76 -5.54
N VAL A 32 0.71 14.56 -5.83
CA VAL A 32 1.28 14.21 -7.15
C VAL A 32 0.18 13.68 -8.05
N ASN A 33 0.02 14.30 -9.21
CA ASN A 33 -0.87 13.78 -10.25
C ASN A 33 -0.18 12.62 -10.99
N TYR A 34 -0.94 11.59 -11.31
CA TYR A 34 -0.43 10.42 -12.02
C TYR A 34 -1.53 9.81 -12.91
N GLU A 35 -1.12 9.13 -13.97
CA GLU A 35 -2.00 8.33 -14.80
C GLU A 35 -2.17 6.93 -14.18
N PHE A 36 -3.42 6.53 -13.87
CA PHE A 36 -3.73 5.19 -13.39
C PHE A 36 -3.98 4.25 -14.57
N LEU A 37 -3.06 3.33 -14.81
CA LEU A 37 -3.16 2.32 -15.86
C LEU A 37 -3.65 1.01 -15.24
N MET A 38 -4.88 0.65 -15.56
CA MET A 38 -5.52 -0.56 -15.02
C MET A 38 -4.94 -1.81 -15.67
N GLU A 39 -4.40 -2.71 -14.85
CA GLU A 39 -3.87 -4.01 -15.27
C GLU A 39 -4.87 -5.14 -15.08
N ASN A 40 -4.80 -6.14 -15.96
CA ASN A 40 -5.47 -7.42 -15.80
C ASN A 40 -4.44 -8.48 -15.41
N LEU A 41 -4.53 -9.03 -14.19
CA LEU A 41 -3.55 -10.01 -13.71
C LEU A 41 -3.73 -11.42 -14.29
N ALA A 42 -4.88 -11.69 -14.95
CA ALA A 42 -5.09 -12.94 -15.68
C ALA A 42 -4.53 -12.89 -17.11
N ASP A 43 -4.41 -11.69 -17.67
CA ASP A 43 -3.88 -11.42 -19.02
C ASP A 43 -3.03 -10.16 -18.95
N LYS A 44 -1.76 -10.35 -18.54
CA LYS A 44 -0.85 -9.27 -18.18
C LYS A 44 -0.44 -8.48 -19.41
N SER A 45 -0.44 -7.15 -19.32
CA SER A 45 -0.02 -6.30 -20.42
C SER A 45 1.47 -6.47 -20.76
N GLU A 46 1.83 -6.26 -22.02
CA GLU A 46 3.24 -6.23 -22.45
C GLU A 46 4.03 -5.15 -21.69
N LEU A 47 3.38 -4.01 -21.40
CA LEU A 47 3.98 -2.93 -20.62
C LEU A 47 4.35 -3.39 -19.20
N LEU A 48 3.51 -4.18 -18.53
CA LEU A 48 3.81 -4.74 -17.22
C LEU A 48 4.98 -5.73 -17.29
N LEU A 49 4.97 -6.62 -18.29
CA LEU A 49 6.03 -7.63 -18.46
C LEU A 49 7.39 -7.00 -18.76
N ILE A 50 7.43 -5.93 -19.56
CA ILE A 50 8.67 -5.18 -19.84
C ILE A 50 9.11 -4.38 -18.61
N SER A 51 8.16 -3.78 -17.88
CA SER A 51 8.48 -2.89 -16.75
C SER A 51 8.89 -3.66 -15.48
N ASN A 52 8.35 -4.86 -15.27
CA ASN A 52 8.67 -5.74 -14.13
C ASN A 52 8.89 -7.18 -14.61
N PRO A 53 9.98 -7.46 -15.34
CA PRO A 53 10.22 -8.79 -15.91
C PRO A 53 10.56 -9.86 -14.86
N VAL A 54 10.92 -9.45 -13.64
CA VAL A 54 11.33 -10.37 -12.56
C VAL A 54 10.13 -10.93 -11.82
N HIS A 55 9.18 -10.06 -11.44
CA HIS A 55 8.04 -10.46 -10.62
C HIS A 55 6.72 -10.44 -11.37
N GLU A 56 6.62 -9.66 -12.46
CA GLU A 56 5.40 -9.50 -13.25
C GLU A 56 4.18 -9.16 -12.40
N LYS A 57 4.39 -8.30 -11.39
CA LYS A 57 3.43 -7.90 -10.36
C LYS A 57 3.23 -6.40 -10.37
N VAL A 58 2.04 -5.98 -9.93
CA VAL A 58 1.70 -4.60 -9.60
C VAL A 58 1.85 -4.34 -8.09
N PRO A 59 2.09 -3.10 -7.64
CA PRO A 59 2.24 -1.87 -8.43
C PRO A 59 3.58 -1.79 -9.19
N VAL A 60 3.56 -1.10 -10.33
CA VAL A 60 4.77 -0.58 -10.99
C VAL A 60 4.56 0.90 -11.26
N LEU A 61 5.44 1.73 -10.71
CA LEU A 61 5.51 3.15 -11.01
C LEU A 61 6.40 3.33 -12.24
N ILE A 62 5.97 4.12 -13.22
CA ILE A 62 6.80 4.56 -14.33
C ILE A 62 6.91 6.08 -14.20
N HIS A 63 8.11 6.57 -13.91
CA HIS A 63 8.41 8.00 -13.84
C HIS A 63 9.45 8.32 -14.90
N ASP A 64 9.12 9.19 -15.86
CA ASP A 64 9.98 9.55 -17.00
C ASP A 64 10.54 8.31 -17.72
N HIS A 65 9.65 7.36 -18.04
CA HIS A 65 9.94 6.08 -18.69
C HIS A 65 10.84 5.12 -17.89
N LYS A 66 11.12 5.41 -16.62
CA LYS A 66 11.90 4.52 -15.75
C LYS A 66 10.95 3.76 -14.81
N PRO A 67 10.89 2.42 -14.91
CA PRO A 67 10.05 1.64 -14.02
C PRO A 67 10.69 1.47 -12.64
N ILE A 68 9.87 1.62 -11.60
CA ILE A 68 10.18 1.32 -10.21
C ILE A 68 9.14 0.28 -9.74
N CYS A 69 9.64 -0.85 -9.24
CA CYS A 69 8.84 -1.95 -8.74
C CYS A 69 8.89 -2.01 -7.21
N ASP A 70 8.05 -2.85 -6.61
CA ASP A 70 7.89 -3.02 -5.17
C ASP A 70 7.25 -1.80 -4.48
N SER A 71 6.11 -2.01 -3.82
CA SER A 71 5.37 -0.91 -3.21
C SER A 71 6.15 -0.15 -2.14
N LEU A 72 7.05 -0.79 -1.39
CA LEU A 72 7.86 -0.11 -0.38
C LEU A 72 8.95 0.73 -1.04
N ALA A 73 9.63 0.18 -2.06
CA ALA A 73 10.63 0.94 -2.81
C ALA A 73 10.00 2.14 -3.55
N ILE A 74 8.80 1.96 -4.11
CA ILE A 74 8.03 3.05 -4.71
C ILE A 74 7.69 4.14 -3.68
N LEU A 75 7.35 3.79 -2.44
CA LEU A 75 7.11 4.78 -1.38
C LEU A 75 8.35 5.61 -1.08
N GLU A 76 9.51 4.97 -0.90
CA GLU A 76 10.77 5.68 -0.63
C GLU A 76 11.11 6.61 -1.81
N TYR A 77 10.95 6.11 -3.03
CA TYR A 77 11.16 6.90 -4.24
C TYR A 77 10.24 8.13 -4.31
N ILE A 78 8.95 7.98 -4.00
CA ILE A 78 7.99 9.10 -3.98
C ILE A 78 8.38 10.11 -2.90
N ASP A 79 8.78 9.64 -1.72
CA ASP A 79 9.14 10.52 -0.60
C ASP A 79 10.37 11.39 -0.92
N GLU A 80 11.36 10.79 -1.58
CA GLU A 80 12.61 11.43 -1.98
C GLU A 80 12.48 12.31 -3.24
N SER A 81 11.72 11.85 -4.24
CA SER A 81 11.60 12.54 -5.55
C SER A 81 10.62 13.71 -5.50
N PHE A 82 9.62 13.64 -4.64
CA PHE A 82 8.63 14.70 -4.44
C PHE A 82 8.78 15.28 -3.02
N PRO A 83 9.79 16.16 -2.79
CA PRO A 83 10.06 16.72 -1.47
C PRO A 83 9.00 17.74 -1.02
N TYR A 84 8.11 18.15 -1.93
CA TYR A 84 6.98 19.03 -1.63
C TYR A 84 5.86 18.21 -0.96
N GLY A 85 5.41 18.65 0.22
CA GLY A 85 4.33 18.00 0.97
C GLY A 85 4.81 17.26 2.20
N HIS A 86 3.96 16.38 2.73
CA HIS A 86 4.25 15.66 3.97
C HIS A 86 5.29 14.56 3.75
N SER A 87 6.30 14.50 4.62
CA SER A 87 7.26 13.38 4.66
C SER A 87 6.51 12.09 4.99
N ILE A 88 6.73 11.06 4.18
CA ILE A 88 6.15 9.73 4.41
C ILE A 88 6.99 9.03 5.48
N LEU A 89 8.32 9.09 5.38
CA LEU A 89 9.21 8.48 6.35
C LEU A 89 9.61 9.45 7.46
N PRO A 90 9.89 8.93 8.68
CA PRO A 90 10.52 9.71 9.74
C PRO A 90 11.90 10.24 9.34
N SER A 91 12.23 11.43 9.82
CA SER A 91 13.54 12.05 9.59
C SER A 91 14.64 11.40 10.42
N ASP A 92 14.32 10.97 11.66
CA ASP A 92 15.25 10.29 12.54
C ASP A 92 15.65 8.91 11.97
N PRO A 93 16.95 8.55 11.93
CA PRO A 93 17.41 7.29 11.37
C PRO A 93 16.88 6.05 12.08
N TYR A 94 16.74 6.09 13.42
CA TYR A 94 16.26 4.95 14.21
C TYR A 94 14.76 4.73 13.98
N ASP A 95 13.98 5.82 13.99
CA ASP A 95 12.54 5.74 13.72
C ASP A 95 12.28 5.28 12.28
N ARG A 96 13.08 5.75 11.31
CA ARG A 96 13.00 5.31 9.91
C ARG A 96 13.34 3.83 9.75
N ALA A 97 14.38 3.34 10.43
CA ALA A 97 14.71 1.91 10.44
C ALA A 97 13.60 1.08 11.08
N THR A 98 13.00 1.56 12.17
CA THR A 98 11.87 0.90 12.85
C THR A 98 10.64 0.83 11.95
N ALA A 99 10.31 1.92 11.25
CA ALA A 99 9.20 1.95 10.28
C ALA A 99 9.42 0.94 9.13
N ARG A 100 10.63 0.88 8.57
CA ARG A 100 10.99 -0.10 7.53
C ARG A 100 10.86 -1.54 8.01
N PHE A 101 11.32 -1.83 9.24
CA PHE A 101 11.20 -3.16 9.82
C PHE A 101 9.74 -3.60 9.93
N TRP A 102 8.87 -2.75 10.49
CA TRP A 102 7.46 -3.10 10.64
C TRP A 102 6.74 -3.23 9.31
N ALA A 103 7.06 -2.38 8.33
CA ALA A 103 6.50 -2.48 6.99
C ALA A 103 6.87 -3.83 6.32
N ALA A 104 8.16 -4.21 6.36
CA ALA A 104 8.61 -5.49 5.83
C ALA A 104 8.00 -6.69 6.57
N TYR A 105 7.88 -6.61 7.90
CA TYR A 105 7.26 -7.66 8.71
C TYR A 105 5.78 -7.85 8.34
N ILE A 106 5.03 -6.76 8.17
CA ILE A 106 3.61 -6.82 7.77
C ILE A 106 3.49 -7.46 6.39
N ASP A 107 4.31 -7.05 5.42
CA ASP A 107 4.27 -7.60 4.06
C ASP A 107 4.56 -9.10 4.03
N ASP A 108 5.51 -9.58 4.84
CA ASP A 108 5.77 -11.02 5.02
C ASP A 108 4.53 -11.74 5.57
N LYS A 109 3.89 -11.20 6.62
CA LYS A 109 2.71 -11.83 7.24
C LYS A 109 1.47 -11.80 6.35
N GLU A 110 1.24 -10.71 5.63
CA GLU A 110 0.14 -10.59 4.67
C GLU A 110 0.33 -11.58 3.53
N THR A 111 1.53 -11.66 2.95
CA THR A 111 1.83 -12.60 1.86
C THR A 111 1.65 -14.05 2.30
N ASN A 112 2.20 -14.42 3.46
CA ASN A 112 2.07 -15.79 4.00
C ASN A 112 0.62 -16.14 4.38
N SER A 113 -0.14 -15.17 4.88
CA SER A 113 -1.57 -15.36 5.14
C SER A 113 -2.35 -15.61 3.85
N VAL A 114 -2.16 -14.79 2.81
CA VAL A 114 -2.87 -14.95 1.53
C VAL A 114 -2.51 -16.27 0.84
N VAL A 115 -1.23 -16.65 0.85
CA VAL A 115 -0.78 -17.94 0.30
C VAL A 115 -1.43 -19.10 1.03
N SER A 116 -1.43 -19.11 2.38
CA SER A 116 -2.06 -20.20 3.14
C SER A 116 -3.57 -20.31 2.92
N ILE A 117 -4.27 -19.21 2.67
CA ILE A 117 -5.69 -19.19 2.31
C ILE A 117 -5.91 -19.82 0.93
N LEU A 118 -5.12 -19.40 -0.08
CA LEU A 118 -5.22 -19.93 -1.44
C LEU A 118 -4.84 -21.42 -1.51
N GLU A 119 -3.86 -21.86 -0.73
CA GLU A 119 -3.48 -23.27 -0.61
C GLU A 119 -4.57 -24.10 0.06
N ALA A 120 -5.23 -23.58 1.10
CA ALA A 120 -6.39 -24.23 1.71
C ALA A 120 -7.56 -24.34 0.71
N GLN A 121 -7.73 -23.34 -0.16
CA GLN A 121 -8.76 -23.31 -1.20
C GLN A 121 -8.48 -24.30 -2.34
N THR A 122 -7.21 -24.56 -2.66
CA THR A 122 -6.81 -25.48 -3.73
C THR A 122 -6.98 -26.96 -3.34
N ARG A 123 -6.90 -27.27 -2.03
CA ARG A 123 -7.10 -28.64 -1.51
C ARG A 123 -8.57 -29.06 -1.41
N SER A 124 -9.48 -28.10 -1.40
CA SER A 124 -10.91 -28.37 -1.29
C SER A 124 -11.54 -28.04 -2.65
N GLY A 125 -11.87 -29.06 -3.43
CA GLY A 125 -12.66 -28.88 -4.66
C GLY A 125 -14.09 -28.48 -4.32
N VAL A 126 -14.30 -27.25 -3.86
CA VAL A 126 -15.58 -26.81 -3.27
C VAL A 126 -16.45 -26.05 -4.25
N GLU A 127 -17.71 -26.46 -4.29
CA GLU A 127 -18.80 -25.81 -5.03
C GLU A 127 -18.88 -24.30 -4.75
N TRP A 128 -19.28 -23.54 -5.78
CA TRP A 128 -19.34 -22.07 -5.82
C TRP A 128 -20.04 -21.40 -4.62
N ILE A 129 -21.01 -22.06 -4.00
CA ILE A 129 -21.73 -21.56 -2.81
C ILE A 129 -20.81 -21.52 -1.59
N VAL A 130 -19.94 -22.50 -1.44
CA VAL A 130 -18.95 -22.54 -0.37
C VAL A 130 -17.89 -21.46 -0.62
N LEU A 131 -17.44 -21.24 -1.86
CA LEU A 131 -16.54 -20.12 -2.20
C LEU A 131 -17.16 -18.76 -1.90
N GLN A 132 -18.47 -18.58 -2.13
CA GLN A 132 -19.16 -17.33 -1.85
C GLN A 132 -19.26 -17.06 -0.34
N TRP A 133 -19.53 -18.09 0.46
CA TRP A 133 -19.48 -17.99 1.92
C TRP A 133 -18.05 -17.84 2.47
N PHE A 134 -17.09 -18.55 1.89
CA PHE A 134 -15.67 -18.37 2.21
C PHE A 134 -15.21 -16.96 1.86
N ALA A 135 -15.62 -16.36 0.76
CA ALA A 135 -15.25 -14.98 0.44
C ALA A 135 -15.80 -13.99 1.49
N VAL A 136 -17.02 -14.21 2.01
CA VAL A 136 -17.59 -13.41 3.10
C VAL A 136 -16.83 -13.61 4.41
N ILE A 137 -16.54 -14.87 4.77
CA ILE A 137 -15.78 -15.24 5.97
C ILE A 137 -14.34 -14.74 5.88
N MET A 138 -13.70 -14.86 4.72
CA MET A 138 -12.34 -14.38 4.46
C MET A 138 -12.28 -12.86 4.52
N LYS A 139 -13.28 -12.16 3.98
CA LYS A 139 -13.40 -10.71 4.12
C LYS A 139 -13.57 -10.32 5.59
N TRP A 140 -14.27 -11.12 6.38
CA TRP A 140 -14.39 -10.95 7.84
C TRP A 140 -13.10 -11.25 8.60
N ILE A 141 -12.39 -12.33 8.29
CA ILE A 141 -11.12 -12.72 8.94
C ILE A 141 -10.01 -11.71 8.59
N VAL A 142 -9.95 -11.26 7.34
CA VAL A 142 -9.05 -10.18 6.94
C VAL A 142 -9.43 -8.89 7.66
N LEU A 143 -10.73 -8.60 7.83
CA LEU A 143 -11.17 -7.46 8.62
C LEU A 143 -10.77 -7.59 10.09
N GLU A 144 -10.88 -8.77 10.71
CA GLU A 144 -10.46 -9.02 12.09
C GLU A 144 -8.95 -8.87 12.26
N LYS A 145 -8.14 -9.49 11.39
CA LYS A 145 -6.68 -9.32 11.41
C LYS A 145 -6.27 -7.87 11.18
N LEU A 146 -7.02 -7.15 10.35
CA LEU A 146 -6.79 -5.74 10.06
C LEU A 146 -7.24 -4.84 11.24
N ILE A 147 -8.27 -5.23 11.99
CA ILE A 147 -8.67 -4.59 13.27
C ILE A 147 -7.64 -4.88 14.36
N GLU A 148 -7.11 -6.10 14.45
CA GLU A 148 -6.03 -6.44 15.37
C GLU A 148 -4.74 -5.69 15.03
N GLY A 149 -4.38 -5.63 13.75
CA GLY A 149 -3.26 -4.84 13.26
C GLY A 149 -3.42 -3.35 13.59
N LEU A 150 -4.64 -2.81 13.44
CA LEU A 150 -4.96 -1.43 13.83
C LEU A 150 -4.89 -1.21 15.35
N ARG A 151 -5.40 -2.13 16.17
CA ARG A 151 -5.27 -2.07 17.64
C ARG A 151 -3.82 -2.13 18.08
N PHE A 152 -3.02 -2.99 17.46
CA PHE A 152 -1.60 -3.11 17.74
C PHE A 152 -0.85 -1.81 17.37
N LEU A 153 -1.20 -1.20 16.23
CA LEU A 153 -0.72 0.12 15.83
C LEU A 153 -1.12 1.23 16.79
N GLU A 154 -2.36 1.21 17.29
CA GLU A 154 -2.85 2.14 18.31
C GLU A 154 -2.10 1.99 19.65
N GLU A 155 -1.84 0.76 20.10
CA GLU A 155 -1.04 0.50 21.28
C GLU A 155 0.43 0.91 21.10
N ALA A 156 1.01 0.69 19.92
CA ALA A 156 2.36 1.12 19.58
C ALA A 156 2.47 2.66 19.55
N LEU A 157 1.46 3.34 19.00
CA LEU A 157 1.33 4.79 19.03
C LEU A 157 1.24 5.35 20.45
N LEU A 158 0.37 4.78 21.27
CA LEU A 158 0.19 5.19 22.67
C LEU A 158 1.46 5.00 23.49
N LYS A 159 2.22 3.93 23.23
CA LYS A 159 3.52 3.68 23.88
C LYS A 159 4.63 4.62 23.37
N SER A 160 4.63 4.97 22.08
CA SER A 160 5.56 5.94 21.50
C SER A 160 5.29 7.38 21.96
N SER A 161 4.04 7.68 22.34
CA SER A 161 3.65 8.93 22.98
C SER A 161 3.99 8.90 24.47
N CYS A 162 5.26 9.12 24.83
CA CYS A 162 5.75 9.21 26.22
C CYS A 162 5.06 10.31 27.06
N GLY A 163 3.84 10.05 27.54
CA GLY A 163 3.19 10.76 28.66
C GLY A 163 2.94 12.27 28.49
N LYS A 164 3.16 12.87 27.31
CA LYS A 164 2.88 14.29 27.07
C LYS A 164 1.60 14.44 26.26
N GLY A 165 0.54 14.89 26.94
CA GLY A 165 -0.81 15.14 26.41
C GLY A 165 -0.89 16.30 25.42
N SER A 166 -0.06 16.31 24.39
CA SER A 166 -0.04 17.34 23.35
C SER A 166 0.33 16.73 22.00
N PHE A 167 -0.40 15.71 21.56
CA PHE A 167 -0.26 15.15 20.21
C PHE A 167 -1.33 15.69 19.23
N TRP A 168 -2.48 16.20 19.73
CA TRP A 168 -3.67 16.47 18.91
C TRP A 168 -3.89 17.93 18.47
N ARG A 169 -2.90 18.83 18.54
CA ARG A 169 -3.06 20.16 17.92
C ARG A 169 -1.89 20.49 17.01
N ARG A 170 -2.20 20.42 15.71
CA ARG A 170 -1.46 20.86 14.50
C ARG A 170 -0.73 19.72 13.77
N HIS A 171 -1.46 19.17 12.79
CA HIS A 171 -1.04 18.42 11.60
C HIS A 171 -1.08 16.88 11.68
N PRO A 172 -1.78 16.21 10.74
CA PRO A 172 -1.88 14.76 10.70
C PRO A 172 -0.56 14.12 10.26
N GLY A 173 -0.10 13.11 11.01
CA GLY A 173 1.09 12.31 10.71
C GLY A 173 0.76 10.95 10.07
N TYR A 174 1.80 10.16 9.78
CA TYR A 174 1.81 8.84 9.09
C TYR A 174 0.76 7.83 9.59
N LEU A 175 0.23 8.02 10.79
CA LEU A 175 -0.68 7.11 11.48
C LEU A 175 -2.12 7.65 11.64
N ASP A 176 -2.39 8.86 11.14
CA ASP A 176 -3.67 9.56 11.31
C ASP A 176 -4.69 9.30 10.17
N ILE A 177 -4.34 8.41 9.22
CA ILE A 177 -5.06 8.23 7.96
C ILE A 177 -6.36 7.41 8.09
N ARG A 178 -6.81 7.05 9.31
CA ARG A 178 -7.93 6.10 9.44
C ARG A 178 -9.03 6.44 10.44
N PHE A 179 -9.53 7.68 10.49
CA PHE A 179 -10.92 7.91 10.97
C PHE A 179 -11.56 9.17 10.34
N ARG A 180 -11.88 9.14 9.05
CA ARG A 180 -12.90 10.05 8.49
C ARG A 180 -13.62 9.40 7.30
N LEU A 181 -14.63 8.59 7.59
CA LEU A 181 -15.63 8.19 6.60
C LEU A 181 -16.55 9.38 6.29
N PRO A 182 -16.84 9.72 5.02
CA PRO A 182 -17.98 10.55 4.69
C PRO A 182 -19.17 9.63 4.36
N PHE A 183 -20.14 9.55 5.26
CA PHE A 183 -21.53 9.39 4.84
C PHE A 183 -22.01 10.76 4.37
N ARG A 184 -22.22 10.90 3.06
CA ARG A 184 -23.31 11.71 2.51
C ARG A 184 -23.62 11.23 1.10
#